data_AF-A0A218PQC1-F1
#
_entry.id   AF-A0A218PQC1-F1
#
_cell.length_a   1.000
_cell.length_b   1.000
_cell.length_c   1.000
_cell.angle_alpha   90.00
_cell.angle_beta   90.00
_cell.angle_gamma   90.00
#
_symmetry.space_group_name_H-M   'P 1'
#
loop_
_entity.id
_entity.type
_entity.pdbx_description
1 polymer ?
#
loop_
_entity_poly.entity_id
_entity_poly.type
_entity_poly.pdbx_seq_one_letter_code
_entity_poly.pdbx_strand_id
1 'polypeptide(L)'
;MNFSTRINRFRIAILRMMSSEPLHRDTGKTLSEVIAQHPIELAYDAHALMHIVPVGRVCFGLKGDALTDYVRRSVRAMLESGGVPVTHVAGNGYDYTYEPKYGSTIDEITEGVVKEWLALPDDPLVLAGEGAWFARPDPKFPKWVKTD
;
A
#
# COMPACT_ATOMS: atom_id res chain seq x y z
N MET A 1 11.63 -15.09 49.05
CA MET A 1 10.92 -14.12 48.17
C MET A 1 11.86 -13.73 47.02
N ASN A 2 11.63 -14.24 45.81
CA ASN A 2 12.53 -14.05 44.66
C ASN A 2 12.20 -12.76 43.90
N PHE A 3 13.11 -11.79 43.97
CA PHE A 3 13.05 -10.51 43.25
C PHE A 3 13.10 -10.65 41.72
N SER A 4 13.60 -11.78 41.21
CA SER A 4 13.75 -12.06 39.77
C SER A 4 12.41 -12.18 39.01
N THR A 5 11.35 -12.69 39.66
CA THR A 5 10.07 -12.94 38.98
C THR A 5 9.25 -11.66 38.74
N ARG A 6 9.48 -10.59 39.51
CA ARG A 6 8.79 -9.30 39.33
C ARG A 6 9.35 -8.48 38.16
N ILE A 7 10.66 -8.52 37.94
CA ILE A 7 11.31 -7.77 36.84
C ILE A 7 10.89 -8.31 35.47
N ASN A 8 10.75 -9.64 35.32
CA ASN A 8 10.31 -10.24 34.05
C ASN A 8 8.86 -9.93 33.71
N ARG A 9 7.95 -9.81 34.70
CA ARG A 9 6.55 -9.43 34.42
C ARG A 9 6.42 -7.95 34.03
N PHE A 10 7.25 -7.08 34.60
CA PHE A 10 7.31 -5.67 34.19
C PHE A 10 7.92 -5.50 32.79
N ARG A 11 8.98 -6.23 32.44
CA ARG A 11 9.55 -6.21 31.07
C ARG A 11 8.58 -6.74 30.02
N ILE A 12 7.85 -7.81 30.31
CA ILE A 12 6.83 -8.37 29.39
C ILE A 12 5.62 -7.44 29.28
N ALA A 13 5.21 -6.77 30.36
CA ALA A 13 4.14 -5.77 30.31
C ALA A 13 4.57 -4.51 29.52
N ILE A 14 5.82 -4.07 29.67
CA ILE A 14 6.38 -2.94 28.91
C ILE A 14 6.56 -3.31 27.43
N LEU A 15 6.99 -4.54 27.10
CA LEU A 15 7.02 -5.04 25.72
C LEU A 15 5.62 -5.21 25.12
N ARG A 16 4.61 -5.60 25.91
CA ARG A 16 3.19 -5.58 25.50
C ARG A 16 2.62 -4.16 25.33
N MET A 17 3.25 -3.15 25.93
CA MET A 17 2.90 -1.73 25.76
C MET A 17 3.65 -1.07 24.59
N MET A 18 4.58 -1.75 23.91
CA MET A 18 5.36 -1.20 22.79
C MET A 18 4.80 -1.61 21.41
N SER A 19 3.67 -0.98 21.07
CA SER A 19 2.99 -0.97 19.76
C SER A 19 1.92 -2.04 19.55
N SER A 20 0.74 -1.81 20.13
CA SER A 20 -0.48 -2.25 19.44
C SER A 20 -0.57 -1.42 18.14
N GLU A 21 -0.57 -2.08 16.99
CA GLU A 21 -0.81 -1.40 15.72
C GLU A 21 -2.09 -0.57 15.79
N PRO A 22 -2.17 0.57 15.06
CA PRO A 22 -3.42 1.27 14.86
C PRO A 22 -4.49 0.30 14.34
N LEU A 23 -5.71 0.45 14.87
CA LEU A 23 -6.86 -0.33 14.42
C LEU A 23 -7.71 0.52 13.46
N HIS A 24 -8.23 -0.12 12.43
CA HIS A 24 -9.13 0.48 11.48
C HIS A 24 -10.43 0.85 12.20
N ARG A 25 -10.82 2.12 12.13
CA ARG A 25 -11.96 2.70 12.86
C ARG A 25 -13.25 1.87 12.79
N ASP A 26 -13.60 1.41 11.60
CA ASP A 26 -14.91 0.75 11.38
C ASP A 26 -14.88 -0.78 11.50
N THR A 27 -13.73 -1.41 11.22
CA THR A 27 -13.64 -2.88 11.13
C THR A 27 -12.86 -3.51 12.28
N GLY A 28 -12.11 -2.73 13.05
CA GLY A 28 -11.23 -3.21 14.11
C GLY A 28 -9.98 -3.95 13.62
N LYS A 29 -9.79 -4.09 12.30
CA LYS A 29 -8.61 -4.73 11.70
C LYS A 29 -7.34 -3.95 12.02
N THR A 30 -6.22 -4.64 12.20
CA THR A 30 -4.93 -3.96 12.40
C THR A 30 -4.44 -3.32 11.10
N LEU A 31 -3.51 -2.37 11.23
CA LEU A 31 -2.85 -1.74 10.09
C LEU A 31 -2.20 -2.77 9.17
N SER A 32 -1.52 -3.78 9.70
CA SER A 32 -0.93 -4.86 8.88
C SER A 32 -1.98 -5.73 8.20
N GLU A 33 -3.12 -6.02 8.85
CA GLU A 33 -4.20 -6.79 8.22
C GLU A 33 -4.81 -6.06 7.03
N VAL A 34 -4.92 -4.72 7.11
CA VAL A 34 -5.41 -3.91 5.99
C VAL A 34 -4.38 -3.82 4.86
N ILE A 35 -3.09 -3.67 5.19
CA ILE A 35 -2.02 -3.71 4.18
C ILE A 35 -2.06 -5.03 3.40
N ALA A 36 -2.23 -6.16 4.10
CA ALA A 36 -2.31 -7.48 3.47
C ALA A 36 -3.56 -7.67 2.58
N GLN A 37 -4.55 -6.79 2.64
CA GLN A 37 -5.76 -6.86 1.82
C GLN A 37 -5.65 -6.10 0.50
N HIS A 38 -4.81 -5.06 0.40
CA HIS A 38 -4.65 -4.31 -0.85
C HIS A 38 -4.31 -5.21 -2.06
N PRO A 39 -3.40 -6.20 -1.94
CA PRO A 39 -3.10 -7.11 -3.05
C PRO A 39 -4.26 -7.97 -3.54
N ILE A 40 -5.29 -8.19 -2.73
CA ILE A 40 -6.43 -9.04 -3.09
C ILE A 40 -7.19 -8.45 -4.29
N GLU A 41 -7.27 -7.12 -4.36
CA GLU A 41 -7.96 -6.42 -5.45
C GLU A 41 -7.33 -6.70 -6.81
N LEU A 42 -6.01 -6.91 -6.85
CA LEU A 42 -5.25 -7.13 -8.10
C LEU A 42 -5.66 -8.41 -8.86
N ALA A 43 -6.44 -9.30 -8.24
CA ALA A 43 -7.04 -10.46 -8.91
C ALA A 43 -8.33 -10.11 -9.68
N TYR A 44 -8.91 -8.93 -9.42
CA TYR A 44 -10.21 -8.50 -9.92
C TYR A 44 -10.11 -7.23 -10.78
N ASP A 45 -9.36 -6.22 -10.33
CA ASP A 45 -9.20 -4.93 -11.01
C ASP A 45 -7.85 -4.26 -10.62
N ALA A 46 -7.54 -3.13 -11.26
CA ALA A 46 -6.43 -2.29 -10.87
C ALA A 46 -6.72 -1.57 -9.54
N HIS A 47 -5.67 -1.38 -8.75
CA HIS A 47 -5.72 -0.72 -7.46
C HIS A 47 -4.81 0.50 -7.43
N ALA A 48 -5.27 1.60 -6.86
CA ALA A 48 -4.61 2.90 -6.97
C ALA A 48 -4.29 3.54 -5.61
N LEU A 49 -3.38 4.51 -5.62
CA LEU A 49 -3.09 5.30 -4.41
C LEU A 49 -4.33 6.02 -3.86
N MET A 50 -5.28 6.40 -4.72
CA MET A 50 -6.58 6.95 -4.29
C MET A 50 -7.42 5.98 -3.45
N HIS A 51 -7.15 4.67 -3.48
CA HIS A 51 -7.78 3.70 -2.59
C HIS A 51 -6.99 3.48 -1.29
N ILE A 52 -5.67 3.69 -1.30
CA ILE A 52 -4.78 3.44 -0.16
C ILE A 52 -4.72 4.66 0.76
N VAL A 53 -4.37 5.84 0.22
CA VAL A 53 -4.11 7.05 1.01
C VAL A 53 -5.32 7.46 1.85
N PRO A 54 -6.57 7.47 1.33
CA PRO A 54 -7.74 7.78 2.15
C PRO A 54 -7.96 6.78 3.29
N VAL A 55 -7.66 5.50 3.11
CA VAL A 55 -7.78 4.49 4.19
C VAL A 55 -6.80 4.83 5.32
N GLY A 56 -5.54 5.13 4.99
CA GLY A 56 -4.55 5.58 5.98
C GLY A 56 -5.00 6.82 6.76
N ARG A 57 -5.57 7.81 6.06
CA ARG A 57 -6.02 9.08 6.66
C ARG A 57 -7.29 8.94 7.47
N VAL A 58 -8.34 8.40 6.85
CA VAL A 58 -9.70 8.39 7.41
C VAL A 58 -9.86 7.24 8.39
N CYS A 59 -9.42 6.05 8.03
CA CYS A 59 -9.69 4.85 8.83
C CYS A 59 -8.67 4.68 9.98
N PHE A 60 -7.43 5.16 9.81
CA PHE A 60 -6.38 5.06 10.84
C PHE A 60 -5.93 6.40 11.43
N GLY A 61 -6.32 7.54 10.85
CA GLY A 61 -5.92 8.86 11.36
C GLY A 61 -4.45 9.20 11.10
N LEU A 62 -3.77 8.49 10.19
CA LEU A 62 -2.34 8.66 9.92
C LEU A 62 -2.07 9.98 9.21
N LYS A 63 -0.92 10.59 9.53
CA LYS A 63 -0.42 11.84 8.95
C LYS A 63 1.11 11.80 8.85
N GLY A 64 1.68 12.67 8.02
CA GLY A 64 3.13 12.82 7.86
C GLY A 64 3.83 11.48 7.64
N ASP A 65 4.94 11.25 8.33
CA ASP A 65 5.76 10.05 8.18
C ASP A 65 5.01 8.74 8.45
N ALA A 66 4.02 8.74 9.35
CA ALA A 66 3.22 7.55 9.63
C ALA A 66 2.31 7.18 8.45
N LEU A 67 1.76 8.18 7.75
CA LEU A 67 0.99 7.95 6.53
C LEU A 67 1.93 7.50 5.40
N THR A 68 3.10 8.13 5.28
CA THR A 68 4.11 7.76 4.29
C THR A 68 4.59 6.32 4.47
N ASP A 69 4.85 5.89 5.71
CA ASP A 69 5.22 4.50 6.02
C ASP A 69 4.11 3.52 5.62
N TYR A 70 2.86 3.83 5.97
CA TYR A 70 1.71 3.01 5.59
C TYR A 70 1.56 2.88 4.07
N VAL A 71 1.68 3.99 3.32
CA VAL A 71 1.62 3.97 1.85
C VAL A 71 2.78 3.17 1.27
N ARG A 72 4.01 3.40 1.74
CA ARG A 72 5.21 2.65 1.33
C ARG A 72 5.02 1.14 1.50
N ARG A 73 4.57 0.70 2.68
CA ARG A 73 4.32 -0.71 2.97
C ARG A 73 3.18 -1.29 2.14
N SER A 74 2.14 -0.51 1.86
CA SER A 74 1.02 -0.91 1.00
C SER A 74 1.45 -1.10 -0.46
N VAL A 75 2.24 -0.16 -0.99
CA VAL A 75 2.83 -0.27 -2.34
C VAL A 75 3.74 -1.49 -2.43
N ARG A 76 4.64 -1.67 -1.46
CA ARG A 76 5.52 -2.85 -1.41
C ARG A 76 4.72 -4.16 -1.42
N ALA A 77 3.67 -4.26 -0.61
CA ALA A 77 2.82 -5.45 -0.55
C ALA A 77 2.16 -5.77 -1.90
N MET A 78 1.70 -4.75 -2.64
CA MET A 78 1.17 -4.93 -4.00
C MET A 78 2.24 -5.47 -4.95
N LEU A 79 3.46 -4.89 -4.93
CA LEU A 79 4.55 -5.33 -5.80
C LEU A 79 5.02 -6.76 -5.48
N GLU A 80 5.14 -7.10 -4.19
CA GLU A 80 5.50 -8.45 -3.74
C GLU A 80 4.46 -9.51 -4.14
N SER A 81 3.22 -9.11 -4.37
CA SER A 81 2.15 -9.98 -4.88
C SER A 81 2.12 -10.13 -6.41
N GLY A 82 3.06 -9.49 -7.12
CA GLY A 82 3.14 -9.49 -8.58
C GLY A 82 2.35 -8.38 -9.28
N GLY A 83 1.88 -7.38 -8.53
CA GLY A 83 1.38 -6.13 -9.11
C GLY A 83 2.52 -5.34 -9.74
N VAL A 84 2.21 -4.60 -10.81
CA VAL A 84 3.14 -3.68 -11.46
C VAL A 84 2.49 -2.30 -11.61
N PRO A 85 3.26 -1.19 -11.61
CA PRO A 85 2.72 0.11 -11.95
C PRO A 85 2.18 0.13 -13.37
N VAL A 86 1.04 0.79 -13.56
CA VAL A 86 0.37 0.86 -14.85
C VAL A 86 -0.23 2.24 -15.12
N THR A 87 -0.45 2.50 -16.42
CA THR A 87 -1.21 3.65 -16.91
C THR A 87 -2.39 3.14 -17.75
N HIS A 88 -3.56 3.75 -17.59
CA HIS A 88 -4.74 3.39 -18.37
C HIS A 88 -4.56 3.73 -19.86
N VAL A 89 -4.92 2.82 -20.75
CA VAL A 89 -4.86 3.02 -22.21
C VAL A 89 -6.19 2.63 -22.83
N ALA A 90 -6.86 3.57 -23.48
CA ALA A 90 -8.11 3.27 -24.17
C ALA A 90 -7.85 2.59 -25.53
N GLY A 91 -8.63 1.56 -25.86
CA GLY A 91 -8.89 1.16 -27.25
C GLY A 91 -7.91 0.17 -27.90
N ASN A 92 -7.01 -0.48 -27.15
CA ASN A 92 -6.05 -1.45 -27.70
C ASN A 92 -6.32 -2.91 -27.29
N GLY A 93 -7.49 -3.20 -26.69
CA GLY A 93 -7.83 -4.53 -26.16
C GLY A 93 -7.24 -4.84 -24.78
N TYR A 94 -6.44 -3.91 -24.25
CA TYR A 94 -5.96 -3.88 -22.87
C TYR A 94 -6.52 -2.63 -22.16
N ASP A 95 -6.79 -2.72 -20.87
CA ASP A 95 -7.25 -1.58 -20.07
C ASP A 95 -6.05 -0.77 -19.54
N TYR A 96 -4.90 -1.42 -19.34
CA TYR A 96 -3.69 -0.78 -18.84
C TYR A 96 -2.41 -1.21 -19.58
N THR A 97 -1.37 -0.37 -19.49
CA THR A 97 -0.01 -0.66 -19.96
C THR A 97 0.99 -0.52 -18.81
N TYR A 98 2.05 -1.33 -18.82
CA TYR A 98 3.13 -1.21 -17.85
C TYR A 98 3.78 0.19 -17.90
N GLU A 99 4.03 0.76 -16.71
CA GLU A 99 4.61 2.09 -16.53
C GLU A 99 6.05 1.99 -15.96
N PRO A 100 7.10 2.02 -16.80
CA PRO A 100 8.47 1.71 -16.39
C PRO A 100 9.19 2.86 -15.65
N LYS A 101 8.59 4.04 -15.54
CA LYS A 101 9.27 5.26 -15.04
C LYS A 101 9.78 5.18 -13.60
N TYR A 102 9.28 4.24 -12.80
CA TYR A 102 9.61 4.10 -11.37
C TYR A 102 10.84 3.23 -11.09
N GLY A 103 11.43 2.59 -12.11
CA GLY A 103 12.56 1.69 -11.95
C GLY A 103 12.20 0.23 -12.20
N SER A 104 13.09 -0.67 -11.78
CA SER A 104 13.05 -2.09 -12.17
C SER A 104 13.01 -3.06 -11.00
N THR A 105 13.30 -2.59 -9.79
CA THR A 105 13.24 -3.39 -8.56
C THR A 105 12.07 -2.95 -7.68
N ILE A 106 11.61 -3.82 -6.77
CA ILE A 106 10.52 -3.49 -5.83
C ILE A 106 10.87 -2.23 -5.01
N ASP A 107 12.12 -2.12 -4.56
CA ASP A 107 12.57 -0.99 -3.75
C ASP A 107 12.59 0.32 -4.57
N GLU A 108 13.13 0.30 -5.78
CA GLU A 108 13.11 1.45 -6.69
C GLU A 108 11.69 1.90 -6.99
N ILE A 109 10.82 0.96 -7.37
CA ILE A 109 9.42 1.26 -7.72
C ILE A 109 8.68 1.82 -6.52
N THR A 110 8.86 1.22 -5.34
CA THR A 110 8.20 1.69 -4.11
C THR A 110 8.58 3.13 -3.79
N GLU A 111 9.89 3.44 -3.77
CA GLU A 111 10.34 4.79 -3.45
C GLU A 111 10.01 5.79 -4.57
N GLY A 112 10.03 5.36 -5.83
CA GLY A 112 9.61 6.17 -6.98
C GLY A 112 8.15 6.60 -6.87
N VAL A 113 7.25 5.66 -6.56
CA VAL A 113 5.82 5.93 -6.37
C VAL A 113 5.59 6.83 -5.17
N VAL A 114 6.22 6.54 -4.03
CA VAL A 114 6.07 7.37 -2.82
C VAL A 114 6.58 8.79 -3.07
N LYS A 115 7.72 8.95 -3.76
CA LYS A 115 8.27 10.25 -4.13
C LYS A 115 7.32 11.04 -5.04
N GLU A 116 6.75 10.41 -6.06
CA GLU A 116 5.80 11.05 -6.96
C GLU A 116 4.54 11.48 -6.21
N TRP A 117 3.97 10.60 -5.39
CA TRP A 117 2.81 10.92 -4.55
C TRP A 117 3.04 12.11 -3.63
N LEU A 118 4.19 12.17 -2.96
CA LEU A 118 4.55 13.29 -2.07
C LEU A 118 4.75 14.62 -2.81
N ALA A 119 4.98 14.59 -4.12
CA ALA A 119 5.10 15.79 -4.94
C ALA A 119 3.74 16.29 -5.46
N LEU A 120 2.68 15.47 -5.39
CA LEU A 120 1.34 15.88 -5.78
C LEU A 120 0.74 16.86 -4.75
N PRO A 121 -0.10 17.81 -5.20
CA PRO A 121 -1.02 18.53 -4.32
C PRO A 121 -1.80 17.59 -3.41
N ASP A 122 -2.06 18.02 -2.18
CA ASP A 122 -2.89 17.27 -1.23
C ASP A 122 -4.39 17.40 -1.57
N ASP A 123 -4.77 16.88 -2.73
CA ASP A 123 -6.11 16.92 -3.29
C ASP A 123 -6.54 15.50 -3.72
N PRO A 124 -7.67 14.96 -3.21
CA PRO A 124 -8.16 13.64 -3.60
C PRO A 124 -8.44 13.47 -5.11
N LEU A 125 -8.84 14.54 -5.81
CA LEU A 125 -9.10 14.50 -7.25
C LEU A 125 -7.80 14.47 -8.04
N VAL A 126 -6.78 15.20 -7.59
CA VAL A 126 -5.43 15.11 -8.18
C VAL A 126 -4.85 13.72 -7.93
N LEU A 127 -4.98 13.18 -6.71
CA LEU A 127 -4.54 11.82 -6.42
C LEU A 127 -5.27 10.75 -7.26
N ALA A 128 -6.55 10.96 -7.54
CA ALA A 128 -7.33 10.05 -8.39
C ALA A 128 -6.90 10.08 -9.86
N GLY A 129 -6.54 11.26 -10.38
CA GLY A 129 -6.12 11.43 -11.76
C GLY A 129 -4.64 11.15 -12.03
N GLU A 130 -3.76 11.49 -11.08
CA GLU A 130 -2.30 11.51 -11.26
C GLU A 130 -1.56 10.52 -10.35
N GLY A 131 -2.24 9.97 -9.33
CA GLY A 131 -1.63 8.96 -8.45
C GLY A 131 -1.37 7.64 -9.18
N ALA A 132 -0.35 6.91 -8.74
CA ALA A 132 0.00 5.62 -9.33
C ALA A 132 -1.13 4.57 -9.22
N TRP A 133 -1.30 3.81 -10.29
CA TRP A 133 -2.17 2.64 -10.39
C TRP A 133 -1.32 1.38 -10.50
N PHE A 134 -1.86 0.27 -10.01
CA PHE A 134 -1.22 -1.04 -10.03
C PHE A 134 -2.19 -2.08 -10.55
N ALA A 135 -1.73 -2.94 -11.44
CA ALA A 135 -2.49 -4.08 -11.91
C ALA A 135 -1.59 -5.31 -11.95
N ARG A 136 -2.19 -6.50 -11.91
CA ARG A 136 -1.46 -7.75 -12.09
C ARG A 136 -1.49 -8.15 -13.57
N PRO A 137 -0.33 -8.37 -14.20
CA PRO A 137 -0.31 -9.04 -15.50
C PRO A 137 -0.86 -10.46 -15.33
N ASP A 138 -2.03 -10.74 -15.91
CA ASP A 138 -2.62 -12.08 -15.86
C ASP A 138 -2.48 -12.77 -17.23
N PRO A 139 -1.68 -13.84 -17.36
CA PRO A 139 -1.56 -14.58 -18.62
C PRO A 139 -2.87 -15.28 -19.04
N LYS A 140 -3.81 -15.53 -18.11
CA LYS A 140 -5.13 -16.11 -18.39
C LYS A 140 -6.15 -15.05 -18.82
N PHE A 141 -5.94 -13.80 -18.39
CA PHE A 141 -6.78 -12.66 -18.73
C PHE A 141 -5.90 -11.48 -19.12
N PRO A 142 -5.22 -11.56 -20.29
CA PRO A 142 -4.21 -10.59 -20.68
C PRO A 142 -4.77 -9.16 -20.79
N LYS A 143 -6.09 -9.00 -20.93
CA LYS A 143 -6.80 -7.71 -21.06
C LYS A 143 -6.40 -6.62 -20.06
N TRP A 144 -5.75 -6.93 -18.95
CA TRP A 144 -5.45 -5.93 -17.95
C TRP A 144 -4.14 -5.19 -18.19
N VAL A 145 -3.07 -5.83 -18.69
CA VAL A 145 -1.76 -5.17 -18.78
C VAL A 145 -0.99 -5.59 -20.03
N LYS A 146 -0.64 -4.60 -20.87
CA LYS A 146 0.35 -4.78 -21.95
C LYS A 146 1.78 -4.59 -21.40
N THR A 147 2.66 -5.55 -21.65
CA THR A 147 4.04 -5.57 -21.13
C THR A 147 5.12 -5.41 -22.20
N ASP A 148 4.75 -5.33 -23.48
CA ASP A 148 5.65 -5.36 -24.65
C ASP A 148 5.47 -4.17 -25.62
#